data_AF-A0A849ULE1-F1
#
_entry.id   AF-A0A849ULE1-F1
#
_cell.length_a   1.000
_cell.length_b   1.000
_cell.length_c   1.000
_cell.angle_alpha   90.00
_cell.angle_beta   90.00
_cell.angle_gamma   90.00
#
_symmetry.space_group_name_H-M   'P 1'
#
loop_
_entity.id
_entity.type
_entity.pdbx_description
1 polymer ?
#
loop_
_entity_poly.entity_id
_entity_poly.type
_entity_poly.pdbx_seq_one_letter_code
_entity_poly.pdbx_strand_id
1 'polypeptide(L)'
;MKSPMLPSEHQAAVQRALHLGRSGNPAALPELIELSRLPSNEVQRLAASAIGKLADFGADVGMAVAALAPLALHGRHPQTQQYAIRALKKFGAAAQTHVPDLRDAARNPGNPNYVRAAAKTAADAIELAAQDAGAGVKHRCKRCNVTVSAEEYARANEVFQRVFCDRCFDEVFLERRNFETQVEINKTIEARDGTLVQSEGERRIAEWLTAHGLAYRYDAKYRIIGEFQIRPDFYLPEVDLYIEYWGLDTPQYKMSMYKKQTLYQQEGKRLVSVYPKDLPVLDHLLTSKFRLFGVSL
;
A
#
# COMPACT_ATOMS: atom_id res chain seq x y z
N MET A 1 5.45 -7.85 41.76
CA MET A 1 4.37 -8.75 42.22
C MET A 1 4.32 -9.96 41.29
N LYS A 2 4.35 -11.18 41.81
CA LYS A 2 4.07 -12.39 41.02
C LYS A 2 2.68 -12.24 40.40
N SER A 3 2.53 -12.53 39.11
CA SER A 3 1.24 -12.54 38.43
C SER A 3 0.29 -13.47 39.22
N PRO A 4 -0.96 -13.07 39.52
CA PRO A 4 -1.93 -13.93 40.21
C PRO A 4 -2.46 -15.07 39.33
N MET A 5 -1.91 -15.24 38.13
CA MET A 5 -2.23 -16.32 37.19
C MET A 5 -1.27 -17.50 37.37
N LEU A 6 -1.73 -18.72 37.06
CA LEU A 6 -0.83 -19.87 36.97
C LEU A 6 0.20 -19.65 35.85
N PRO A 7 1.46 -20.11 35.99
CA PRO A 7 2.51 -19.86 35.00
C PRO A 7 2.15 -20.31 33.57
N SER A 8 1.47 -21.46 33.43
CA SER A 8 1.01 -21.99 32.15
C SER A 8 -0.08 -21.12 31.50
N GLU A 9 -1.08 -20.70 32.28
CA GLU A 9 -2.15 -19.80 31.84
C GLU A 9 -1.60 -18.43 31.43
N HIS A 10 -0.66 -17.91 32.23
CA HIS A 10 0.04 -16.67 31.92
C HIS A 10 0.79 -16.76 30.60
N GLN A 11 1.58 -17.83 30.40
CA GLN A 11 2.33 -18.04 29.18
C GLN A 11 1.40 -18.20 27.97
N ALA A 12 0.30 -18.95 28.10
CA ALA A 12 -0.70 -19.10 27.06
C ALA A 12 -1.33 -17.75 26.67
N ALA A 13 -1.71 -16.93 27.67
CA ALA A 13 -2.28 -15.61 27.44
C ALA A 13 -1.29 -14.65 26.74
N VAL A 14 -0.01 -14.68 27.12
CA VAL A 14 1.06 -13.92 26.46
C VAL A 14 1.18 -14.33 24.99
N GLN A 15 1.27 -15.62 24.71
CA GLN A 15 1.38 -16.12 23.33
C GLN A 15 0.14 -15.79 22.51
N ARG A 16 -1.05 -15.88 23.11
CA ARG A 16 -2.30 -15.56 22.44
C ARG A 16 -2.39 -14.07 22.08
N ALA A 17 -2.08 -13.17 23.01
CA ALA A 17 -2.04 -11.74 22.73
C ALA A 17 -1.05 -11.38 21.60
N LEU A 18 0.12 -12.00 21.58
CA LEU A 18 1.12 -11.81 20.52
C LEU A 18 0.62 -12.33 19.16
N HIS A 19 0.00 -13.51 19.12
CA HIS A 19 -0.54 -14.10 17.90
C HIS A 19 -1.65 -13.23 17.31
N LEU A 20 -2.63 -12.83 18.13
CA LEU A 20 -3.74 -11.96 17.71
C LEU A 20 -3.24 -10.59 17.25
N GLY A 21 -2.26 -10.00 17.93
CA GLY A 21 -1.68 -8.73 17.50
C GLY A 21 -0.83 -8.80 16.22
N ARG A 22 -0.38 -9.99 15.82
CA ARG A 22 0.37 -10.22 14.57
C ARG A 22 -0.53 -10.56 13.39
N SER A 23 -1.75 -11.07 13.64
CA SER A 23 -2.66 -11.45 12.57
C SER A 23 -3.20 -10.25 11.78
N GLY A 24 -3.25 -9.06 12.40
CA GLY A 24 -3.86 -7.87 11.80
C GLY A 24 -5.36 -8.05 11.53
N ASN A 25 -6.00 -9.07 12.09
CA ASN A 25 -7.41 -9.36 11.85
C ASN A 25 -8.28 -8.54 12.83
N PRO A 26 -9.12 -7.60 12.37
CA PRO A 26 -9.98 -6.79 13.25
C PRO A 26 -10.97 -7.65 14.07
N ALA A 27 -11.32 -8.85 13.61
CA ALA A 27 -12.17 -9.79 14.36
C ALA A 27 -11.52 -10.31 15.65
N ALA A 28 -10.22 -10.11 15.85
CA ALA A 28 -9.52 -10.44 17.09
C ALA A 28 -9.81 -9.46 18.25
N LEU A 29 -10.44 -8.31 17.98
CA LEU A 29 -10.64 -7.26 18.97
C LEU A 29 -11.39 -7.74 20.24
N PRO A 30 -12.53 -8.46 20.17
CA PRO A 30 -13.22 -8.91 21.38
C PRO A 30 -12.33 -9.79 22.28
N GLU A 31 -11.55 -10.70 21.69
CA GLU A 31 -10.66 -11.58 22.46
C GLU A 31 -9.49 -10.80 23.08
N LEU A 32 -8.92 -9.84 22.36
CA LEU A 32 -7.90 -8.95 22.91
C LEU A 32 -8.43 -8.10 24.08
N ILE A 33 -9.71 -7.70 24.04
CA ILE A 33 -10.37 -6.99 25.14
C ILE A 33 -10.43 -7.89 26.37
N GLU A 34 -10.83 -9.17 26.24
CA GLU A 34 -10.82 -10.10 27.37
C GLU A 34 -9.41 -10.30 27.95
N LEU A 35 -8.40 -10.47 27.08
CA LEU A 35 -7.00 -10.58 27.52
C LEU A 35 -6.53 -9.33 28.28
N SER A 36 -7.01 -8.14 27.89
CA SER A 36 -6.67 -6.87 28.54
C SER A 36 -7.26 -6.72 29.95
N ARG A 37 -8.24 -7.55 30.32
CA ARG A 37 -8.84 -7.59 31.67
C ARG A 37 -8.13 -8.56 32.60
N LEU A 38 -7.30 -9.46 32.07
CA LEU A 38 -6.56 -10.42 32.88
C LEU A 38 -5.63 -9.72 33.87
N PRO A 39 -5.41 -10.29 35.07
CA PRO A 39 -4.69 -9.64 36.15
C PRO A 39 -3.16 -9.68 35.99
N SER A 40 -2.64 -9.74 34.76
CA SER A 40 -1.20 -9.67 34.46
C SER A 40 -0.84 -8.39 33.71
N ASN A 41 0.03 -7.56 34.30
CA ASN A 41 0.51 -6.33 33.66
C ASN A 41 1.14 -6.57 32.29
N GLU A 42 1.83 -7.72 32.12
CA GLU A 42 2.45 -8.08 30.84
C GLU A 42 1.39 -8.40 29.78
N VAL A 43 0.40 -9.22 30.13
CA VAL A 43 -0.70 -9.57 29.22
C VAL A 43 -1.50 -8.32 28.87
N GLN A 44 -1.84 -7.48 29.86
CA GLN A 44 -2.53 -6.21 29.65
C GLN A 44 -1.75 -5.29 28.69
N ARG A 45 -0.43 -5.17 28.87
CA ARG A 45 0.43 -4.35 28.00
C ARG A 45 0.45 -4.89 26.57
N LEU A 46 0.56 -6.21 26.40
CA LEU A 46 0.56 -6.86 25.09
C LEU A 46 -0.80 -6.72 24.38
N ALA A 47 -1.89 -6.94 25.12
CA ALA A 47 -3.24 -6.77 24.62
C ALA A 47 -3.50 -5.31 24.19
N ALA A 48 -3.16 -4.33 25.04
CA ALA A 48 -3.27 -2.91 24.69
C ALA A 48 -2.45 -2.55 23.43
N SER A 49 -1.22 -3.07 23.33
CA SER A 49 -0.39 -2.88 22.13
C SER A 49 -1.02 -3.50 20.89
N ALA A 50 -1.64 -4.67 21.01
CA ALA A 50 -2.28 -5.38 19.90
C ALA A 50 -3.55 -4.65 19.45
N ILE A 51 -4.40 -4.21 20.38
CA ILE A 51 -5.59 -3.39 20.08
C ILE A 51 -5.17 -2.12 19.33
N GLY A 52 -4.13 -1.43 19.79
CA GLY A 52 -3.62 -0.23 19.10
C GLY A 52 -3.10 -0.48 17.67
N LYS A 53 -2.60 -1.69 17.38
CA LYS A 53 -2.23 -2.07 16.00
C LYS A 53 -3.44 -2.28 15.12
N LEU A 54 -4.53 -2.85 15.67
CA LEU A 54 -5.75 -3.10 14.92
C LEU A 54 -6.47 -1.83 14.45
N ALA A 55 -6.10 -0.65 14.97
CA ALA A 55 -6.53 0.64 14.42
C ALA A 55 -6.23 0.76 12.91
N ASP A 56 -5.07 0.26 12.47
CA ASP A 56 -4.64 0.31 11.08
C ASP A 56 -5.36 -0.75 10.19
N PHE A 57 -6.16 -1.64 10.80
CA PHE A 57 -6.85 -2.76 10.14
C PHE A 57 -8.39 -2.69 10.24
N GLY A 58 -8.93 -1.51 10.58
CA GLY A 58 -10.38 -1.29 10.59
C GLY A 58 -11.12 -1.97 11.74
N ALA A 59 -10.46 -2.18 12.88
CA ALA A 59 -11.17 -2.66 14.07
C ALA A 59 -12.14 -1.61 14.62
N ASP A 60 -13.18 -2.08 15.31
CA ASP A 60 -14.20 -1.21 15.87
C ASP A 60 -13.59 -0.18 16.82
N VAL A 61 -13.64 1.07 16.40
CA VAL A 61 -12.99 2.21 17.06
C VAL A 61 -13.60 2.45 18.44
N GLY A 62 -14.93 2.37 18.56
CA GLY A 62 -15.63 2.61 19.82
C GLY A 62 -15.30 1.56 20.87
N MET A 63 -15.34 0.28 20.49
CA MET A 63 -14.98 -0.82 21.38
C MET A 63 -13.51 -0.76 21.80
N ALA A 64 -12.61 -0.44 20.88
CA ALA A 64 -11.18 -0.36 21.17
C ALA A 64 -10.86 0.80 22.14
N VAL A 65 -11.43 1.99 21.91
CA VAL A 65 -11.29 3.15 22.81
C VAL A 65 -11.85 2.83 24.20
N ALA A 66 -13.04 2.25 24.27
CA ALA A 66 -13.67 1.87 25.54
C ALA A 66 -12.84 0.85 26.34
N ALA A 67 -12.17 -0.08 25.67
CA ALA A 67 -11.29 -1.05 26.33
C ALA A 67 -9.95 -0.45 26.77
N LEU A 68 -9.39 0.47 25.99
CA LEU A 68 -8.07 1.06 26.27
C LEU A 68 -8.12 2.16 27.34
N ALA A 69 -9.20 2.94 27.41
CA ALA A 69 -9.29 4.10 28.30
C ALA A 69 -9.07 3.74 29.79
N PRO A 70 -9.69 2.70 30.38
CA PRO A 70 -9.45 2.35 31.77
C PRO A 70 -7.98 1.98 32.05
N LEU A 71 -7.30 1.33 31.11
CA LEU A 71 -5.88 0.98 31.23
C LEU A 71 -4.97 2.21 31.09
N ALA A 72 -5.34 3.15 30.21
CA ALA A 72 -4.60 4.40 29.99
C ALA A 72 -4.69 5.34 31.19
N LEU A 73 -5.84 5.39 31.86
CA LEU A 73 -6.11 6.34 32.95
C LEU A 73 -5.80 5.76 34.34
N HIS A 74 -6.11 4.47 34.55
CA HIS A 74 -6.06 3.83 35.86
C HIS A 74 -5.24 2.53 35.87
N GLY A 75 -4.39 2.32 34.85
CA GLY A 75 -3.52 1.15 34.77
C GLY A 75 -2.60 1.04 35.99
N ARG A 76 -2.71 -0.06 36.74
CA ARG A 76 -1.94 -0.31 37.97
C ARG A 76 -0.43 -0.28 37.77
N HIS A 77 0.03 -0.65 36.58
CA HIS A 77 1.44 -0.69 36.23
C HIS A 77 1.77 0.40 35.20
N PRO A 78 2.76 1.27 35.48
CA PRO A 78 3.08 2.40 34.61
C PRO A 78 3.41 2.03 33.14
N GLN A 79 4.03 0.87 32.88
CA GLN A 79 4.25 0.44 31.49
C GLN A 79 2.95 0.04 30.79
N THR A 80 2.02 -0.60 31.49
CA THR A 80 0.70 -0.94 30.92
C THR A 80 -0.04 0.34 30.56
N GLN A 81 -0.01 1.31 31.48
CA GLN A 81 -0.57 2.64 31.28
C GLN A 81 0.04 3.33 30.05
N GLN A 82 1.38 3.35 29.92
CA GLN A 82 2.06 3.93 28.77
C GLN A 82 1.62 3.31 27.44
N TYR A 83 1.53 1.98 27.37
CA TYR A 83 1.14 1.29 26.14
C TYR A 83 -0.33 1.52 25.80
N ALA A 84 -1.21 1.56 26.79
CA ALA A 84 -2.61 1.90 26.59
C ALA A 84 -2.78 3.34 26.11
N ILE A 85 -2.05 4.31 26.67
CA ILE A 85 -2.03 5.71 26.19
C ILE A 85 -1.56 5.78 24.72
N ARG A 86 -0.47 5.08 24.38
CA ARG A 86 0.06 5.03 23.01
C ARG A 86 -0.91 4.38 22.03
N ALA A 87 -1.64 3.36 22.47
CA ALA A 87 -2.67 2.70 21.68
C ALA A 87 -3.89 3.61 21.52
N LEU A 88 -4.33 4.30 22.56
CA LEU A 88 -5.46 5.24 22.51
C LEU A 88 -5.22 6.37 21.49
N LYS A 89 -3.98 6.87 21.41
CA LYS A 89 -3.54 7.82 20.38
C LYS A 89 -3.86 7.37 18.94
N LYS A 90 -3.80 6.07 18.66
CA LYS A 90 -4.02 5.52 17.31
C LYS A 90 -5.46 5.65 16.83
N PHE A 91 -6.40 5.85 17.73
CA PHE A 91 -7.82 6.03 17.40
C PHE A 91 -8.22 7.51 17.22
N GLY A 92 -7.25 8.43 17.29
CA GLY A 92 -7.42 9.83 16.88
C GLY A 92 -8.61 10.53 17.54
N ALA A 93 -9.43 11.21 16.73
CA ALA A 93 -10.57 11.99 17.18
C ALA A 93 -11.58 11.19 18.03
N ALA A 94 -11.69 9.87 17.85
CA ALA A 94 -12.59 9.05 18.63
C ALA A 94 -12.22 8.96 20.13
N ALA A 95 -10.96 9.26 20.48
CA ALA A 95 -10.49 9.32 21.86
C ALA A 95 -10.57 10.74 22.48
N GLN A 96 -11.18 11.71 21.78
CA GLN A 96 -11.21 13.13 22.21
C GLN A 96 -11.78 13.33 23.62
N THR A 97 -12.78 12.55 24.00
CA THR A 97 -13.41 12.61 25.33
C THR A 97 -12.43 12.36 26.48
N HIS A 98 -11.32 11.66 26.23
CA HIS A 98 -10.31 11.31 27.23
C HIS A 98 -9.12 12.28 27.30
N VAL A 99 -9.10 13.32 26.46
CA VAL A 99 -8.03 14.32 26.44
C VAL A 99 -7.80 15.00 27.80
N PRO A 100 -8.84 15.47 28.52
CA PRO A 100 -8.64 16.10 29.84
C PRO A 100 -7.89 15.18 30.81
N ASP A 101 -8.29 13.91 30.88
CA ASP A 101 -7.64 12.92 31.76
C ASP A 101 -6.18 12.65 31.36
N LEU A 102 -5.88 12.64 30.05
CA LEU A 102 -4.51 12.51 29.55
C LEU A 102 -3.66 13.74 29.92
N ARG A 103 -4.24 14.94 29.92
CA ARG A 103 -3.55 16.17 30.36
C ARG A 103 -3.26 16.13 31.86
N ASP A 104 -4.19 15.62 32.65
CA ASP A 104 -3.99 15.42 34.09
C ASP A 104 -2.90 14.38 34.36
N ALA A 105 -2.93 13.25 33.65
CA ALA A 105 -1.87 12.24 33.73
C ALA A 105 -0.49 12.79 33.33
N ALA A 106 -0.43 13.71 32.36
CA ALA A 106 0.81 14.37 31.93
C ALA A 106 1.39 15.33 32.99
N ARG A 107 0.53 15.98 33.78
CA ARG A 107 0.92 16.94 34.83
C ARG A 107 1.17 16.27 36.18
N ASN A 108 0.59 15.10 36.42
CA ASN A 108 0.70 14.39 37.70
C ASN A 108 2.15 13.97 38.00
N PRO A 109 2.82 14.55 39.02
CA PRO A 109 4.20 14.22 39.36
C PRO A 109 4.38 12.79 39.91
N GLY A 110 3.30 12.13 40.32
CA GLY A 110 3.32 10.72 40.72
C GLY A 110 3.52 9.75 39.55
N ASN A 111 3.31 10.19 38.31
CA ASN A 111 3.54 9.37 37.13
C ASN A 111 5.01 9.41 36.69
N PRO A 112 5.61 8.27 36.28
CA PRO A 112 6.95 8.26 35.69
C PRO A 112 7.05 9.16 34.46
N ASN A 113 8.24 9.72 34.22
CA ASN A 113 8.51 10.63 33.09
C ASN A 113 8.00 10.10 31.74
N TYR A 114 8.16 8.80 31.48
CA TYR A 114 7.74 8.19 30.22
C TYR A 114 6.21 8.05 30.08
N VAL A 115 5.47 7.96 31.19
CA VAL A 115 4.00 7.99 31.18
C VAL A 115 3.54 9.41 30.93
N ARG A 116 4.11 10.38 31.66
CA ARG A 116 3.80 11.81 31.49
C ARG A 116 4.04 12.28 30.06
N ALA A 117 5.18 11.91 29.49
CA ALA A 117 5.51 12.21 28.10
C ALA A 117 4.54 11.55 27.11
N ALA A 118 4.22 10.26 27.32
CA ALA A 118 3.25 9.57 26.47
C ALA A 118 1.86 10.21 26.53
N ALA A 119 1.40 10.59 27.72
CA ALA A 119 0.11 11.23 27.94
C ALA A 119 0.04 12.61 27.26
N LYS A 120 1.09 13.43 27.42
CA LYS A 120 1.19 14.72 26.72
C LYS A 120 1.12 14.54 25.20
N THR A 121 1.96 13.66 24.64
CA THR A 121 1.99 13.40 23.19
C THR A 121 0.68 12.83 22.67
N ALA A 122 0.02 11.96 23.43
CA ALA A 122 -1.27 11.41 23.04
C ALA A 122 -2.36 12.50 23.05
N ALA A 123 -2.42 13.34 24.08
CA ALA A 123 -3.36 14.44 24.15
C ALA A 123 -3.16 15.44 23.00
N ASP A 124 -1.91 15.87 22.74
CA ASP A 124 -1.59 16.77 21.61
C ASP A 124 -2.06 16.18 20.27
N ALA A 125 -1.80 14.88 20.04
CA ALA A 125 -2.16 14.22 18.78
C ALA A 125 -3.67 13.97 18.64
N ILE A 126 -4.38 13.67 19.73
CA ILE A 126 -5.84 13.47 19.72
C ILE A 126 -6.55 14.80 19.52
N GLU A 127 -6.10 15.87 20.19
CA GLU A 127 -6.62 17.22 19.98
C GLU A 127 -6.41 17.67 18.53
N LEU A 128 -5.22 17.45 17.98
CA LEU A 128 -4.95 17.73 16.56
C LEU A 128 -5.85 16.89 15.65
N ALA A 129 -5.98 15.58 15.89
CA ALA A 129 -6.86 14.73 15.09
C ALA A 129 -8.34 15.13 15.19
N ALA A 130 -8.80 15.59 16.35
CA ALA A 130 -10.15 16.10 16.55
C ALA A 130 -10.35 17.47 15.88
N GLN A 131 -9.34 18.33 15.89
CA GLN A 131 -9.32 19.58 15.14
C GLN A 131 -9.32 19.30 13.64
N ASP A 132 -8.52 18.35 13.15
CA ASP A 132 -8.47 17.93 11.74
C ASP A 132 -9.79 17.29 11.31
N ALA A 133 -10.43 16.49 12.18
CA ALA A 133 -11.76 15.93 11.94
C ALA A 133 -12.85 17.01 11.94
N GLY A 134 -12.77 18.00 12.83
CA GLY A 134 -13.70 19.13 12.90
C GLY A 134 -13.46 20.21 11.84
N ALA A 135 -12.24 20.32 11.32
CA ALA A 135 -11.85 21.24 10.25
C ALA A 135 -11.96 20.62 8.85
N GLY A 136 -12.16 19.30 8.77
CA GLY A 136 -12.01 18.50 7.55
C GLY A 136 -10.55 18.47 7.10
N VAL A 137 -9.97 17.28 6.92
CA VAL A 137 -8.57 17.15 6.47
C VAL A 137 -8.37 17.93 5.16
N LYS A 138 -7.67 19.07 5.24
CA LYS A 138 -7.36 19.92 4.08
C LYS A 138 -6.23 19.30 3.28
N HIS A 139 -6.54 18.25 2.53
CA HIS A 139 -5.64 17.75 1.50
C HIS A 139 -5.42 18.84 0.45
N ARG A 140 -4.26 18.85 -0.22
CA ARG A 140 -3.94 19.83 -1.26
C ARG A 140 -3.69 19.16 -2.60
N CYS A 141 -4.29 19.70 -3.65
CA CYS A 141 -4.11 19.25 -5.02
C CYS A 141 -2.63 19.30 -5.40
N LYS A 142 -2.07 18.21 -5.92
CA LYS A 142 -0.66 18.15 -6.33
C LYS A 142 -0.31 19.03 -7.52
N ARG A 143 -1.29 19.41 -8.35
CA ARG A 143 -1.08 20.20 -9.58
C ARG A 143 -1.23 21.70 -9.35
N CYS A 144 -2.29 22.14 -8.67
CA CYS A 144 -2.60 23.56 -8.48
C CYS A 144 -2.57 24.03 -7.01
N ASN A 145 -2.28 23.13 -6.08
CA ASN A 145 -2.07 23.41 -4.65
C ASN A 145 -3.29 23.96 -3.88
N VAL A 146 -4.48 23.96 -4.50
CA VAL A 146 -5.74 24.30 -3.82
C VAL A 146 -6.11 23.22 -2.80
N THR A 147 -6.84 23.61 -1.77
CA THR A 147 -7.45 22.67 -0.82
C THR A 147 -8.45 21.79 -1.56
N VAL A 148 -8.47 20.49 -1.25
CA VAL A 148 -9.42 19.54 -1.80
C VAL A 148 -10.34 19.03 -0.69
N SER A 149 -11.60 18.77 -1.04
CA SER A 149 -12.59 18.16 -0.15
C SER A 149 -12.24 16.69 0.14
N ALA A 150 -12.91 16.10 1.14
CA ALA A 150 -12.76 14.68 1.44
C ALA A 150 -13.22 13.78 0.26
N GLU A 151 -14.26 14.21 -0.47
CA GLU A 151 -14.77 13.53 -1.66
C GLU A 151 -13.78 13.62 -2.84
N GLU A 152 -13.23 14.81 -3.09
CA GLU A 152 -12.18 15.03 -4.09
C GLU A 152 -10.94 14.18 -3.77
N TYR A 153 -10.53 14.17 -2.50
CA TYR A 153 -9.43 13.33 -2.02
C TYR A 153 -9.70 11.85 -2.24
N ALA A 154 -10.86 11.34 -1.80
CA ALA A 154 -11.22 9.93 -1.92
C ALA A 154 -11.25 9.49 -3.39
N ARG A 155 -11.94 10.26 -4.25
CA ARG A 155 -12.07 9.97 -5.68
C ARG A 155 -10.74 10.03 -6.42
N ALA A 156 -9.94 11.07 -6.17
CA ALA A 156 -8.62 11.19 -6.80
C ALA A 156 -7.66 10.10 -6.31
N ASN A 157 -7.75 9.70 -5.04
CA ASN A 157 -6.94 8.62 -4.50
C ASN A 157 -7.37 7.24 -5.02
N GLU A 158 -8.67 7.00 -5.22
CA GLU A 158 -9.18 5.76 -5.81
C GLU A 158 -8.71 5.58 -7.26
N VAL A 159 -8.80 6.64 -8.09
CA VAL A 159 -8.52 6.56 -9.52
C VAL A 159 -7.04 6.76 -9.86
N PHE A 160 -6.38 7.67 -9.14
CA PHE A 160 -5.02 8.11 -9.46
C PHE A 160 -3.99 7.84 -8.36
N GLN A 161 -4.43 7.42 -7.17
CA GLN A 161 -3.58 7.30 -5.96
C GLN A 161 -2.78 8.59 -5.71
N ARG A 162 -3.36 9.73 -6.10
CA ARG A 162 -2.77 11.07 -6.02
C ARG A 162 -3.87 12.07 -5.70
N VAL A 163 -3.51 13.10 -4.95
CA VAL A 163 -4.45 14.16 -4.55
C VAL A 163 -4.62 15.16 -5.70
N PHE A 164 -5.83 15.26 -6.24
CA PHE A 164 -6.24 16.27 -7.21
C PHE A 164 -7.57 16.90 -6.80
N CYS A 165 -7.76 18.18 -7.07
CA CYS A 165 -9.10 18.79 -7.07
C CYS A 165 -9.85 18.36 -8.34
N ASP A 166 -11.17 18.57 -8.38
CA ASP A 166 -12.03 18.19 -9.50
C ASP A 166 -11.51 18.65 -10.85
N ARG A 167 -11.15 19.93 -10.96
CA ARG A 167 -10.61 20.47 -12.21
C ARG A 167 -9.35 19.72 -12.67
N CYS A 168 -8.40 19.51 -11.78
CA CYS A 168 -7.16 18.82 -12.15
C CYS A 168 -7.36 17.32 -12.34
N PHE A 169 -8.34 16.72 -11.65
CA PHE A 169 -8.79 15.36 -11.88
C PHE A 169 -9.29 15.22 -13.31
N ASP A 170 -10.23 16.08 -13.74
CA ASP A 170 -10.81 16.05 -15.08
C ASP A 170 -9.76 16.28 -16.17
N GLU A 171 -8.87 17.26 -15.98
CA GLU A 171 -7.76 17.51 -16.90
C GLU A 171 -6.86 16.26 -17.05
N VAL A 172 -6.42 15.66 -15.94
CA VAL A 172 -5.56 14.45 -15.96
C VAL A 172 -6.32 13.24 -16.51
N PHE A 173 -7.61 13.11 -16.20
CA PHE A 173 -8.46 12.04 -16.69
C PHE A 173 -8.66 12.13 -18.20
N LEU A 174 -8.93 13.34 -18.71
CA LEU A 174 -9.03 13.63 -20.15
C LEU A 174 -7.68 13.43 -20.84
N GLU A 175 -6.57 13.89 -20.26
CA GLU A 175 -5.22 13.65 -20.77
C GLU A 175 -4.93 12.14 -20.90
N ARG A 176 -5.27 11.32 -19.90
CA ARG A 176 -5.13 9.86 -19.96
C ARG A 176 -6.03 9.23 -21.02
N ARG A 177 -7.30 9.64 -21.08
CA ARG A 177 -8.25 9.13 -22.08
C ARG A 177 -7.79 9.48 -23.49
N ASN A 178 -7.32 10.71 -23.71
CA ASN A 178 -6.75 11.16 -24.97
C ASN A 178 -5.49 10.36 -25.31
N PHE A 179 -4.62 10.09 -24.33
CA PHE A 179 -3.45 9.23 -24.54
C PHE A 179 -3.84 7.82 -24.95
N GLU A 180 -4.81 7.19 -24.27
CA GLU A 180 -5.30 5.86 -24.64
C GLU A 180 -5.90 5.85 -26.04
N THR A 181 -6.68 6.88 -26.37
CA THR A 181 -7.27 7.05 -27.70
C THR A 181 -6.19 7.23 -28.75
N GLN A 182 -5.14 8.02 -28.44
CA GLN A 182 -4.01 8.23 -29.35
C GLN A 182 -3.21 6.95 -29.55
N VAL A 183 -3.01 6.12 -28.51
CA VAL A 183 -2.36 4.81 -28.64
C VAL A 183 -3.15 3.92 -29.60
N GLU A 184 -4.48 3.84 -29.47
CA GLU A 184 -5.31 3.05 -30.40
C GLU A 184 -5.30 3.63 -31.81
N ILE A 185 -5.35 4.96 -31.97
CA ILE A 185 -5.25 5.62 -33.29
C ILE A 185 -3.90 5.33 -33.95
N ASN A 186 -2.82 5.22 -33.19
CA ASN A 186 -1.48 4.98 -33.71
C ASN A 186 -1.25 3.53 -34.17
N LYS A 187 -2.11 2.58 -33.75
CA LYS A 187 -2.08 1.19 -34.20
C LYS A 187 -2.56 1.09 -35.65
N THR A 188 -1.68 1.41 -36.58
CA THR A 188 -1.98 1.57 -38.01
C THR A 188 -1.31 0.53 -38.88
N ILE A 189 -0.40 -0.26 -38.32
CA ILE A 189 0.40 -1.23 -39.05
C ILE A 189 -0.12 -2.62 -38.72
N GLU A 190 -0.59 -3.35 -39.72
CA GLU A 190 -1.15 -4.70 -39.56
C GLU A 190 -0.05 -5.77 -39.62
N ALA A 191 0.00 -6.65 -38.62
CA ALA A 191 0.81 -7.87 -38.62
C ALA A 191 0.08 -9.02 -39.33
N ARG A 192 0.78 -10.12 -39.65
CA ARG A 192 0.21 -11.25 -40.40
C ARG A 192 -0.99 -11.93 -39.75
N ASP A 193 -1.09 -11.86 -38.43
CA ASP A 193 -2.21 -12.41 -37.66
C ASP A 193 -3.38 -11.42 -37.48
N GLY A 194 -3.30 -10.24 -38.13
CA GLY A 194 -4.31 -9.18 -38.04
C GLY A 194 -4.11 -8.22 -36.87
N THR A 195 -3.07 -8.41 -36.04
CA THR A 195 -2.79 -7.48 -34.93
C THR A 195 -2.33 -6.12 -35.46
N LEU A 196 -3.03 -5.05 -35.06
CA LEU A 196 -2.61 -3.68 -35.36
C LEU A 196 -1.59 -3.19 -34.33
N VAL A 197 -0.39 -2.84 -34.79
CA VAL A 197 0.75 -2.37 -33.97
C VAL A 197 1.16 -0.94 -34.32
N GLN A 198 1.95 -0.31 -33.45
CA GLN A 198 2.32 1.11 -33.56
C GLN A 198 3.60 1.36 -34.36
N SER A 199 4.44 0.35 -34.59
CA SER A 199 5.72 0.51 -35.29
C SER A 199 6.15 -0.71 -36.08
N GLU A 200 7.03 -0.50 -37.05
CA GLU A 200 7.60 -1.59 -37.87
C GLU A 200 8.43 -2.58 -37.04
N GLY A 201 9.10 -2.11 -35.98
CA GLY A 201 9.83 -2.99 -35.07
C GLY A 201 8.91 -3.95 -34.33
N GLU A 202 7.78 -3.44 -33.81
CA GLU A 202 6.73 -4.27 -33.20
C GLU A 202 6.09 -5.22 -34.22
N ARG A 203 5.87 -4.78 -35.47
CA ARG A 203 5.32 -5.63 -36.54
C ARG A 203 6.21 -6.85 -36.77
N ARG A 204 7.54 -6.65 -36.83
CA ARG A 204 8.50 -7.73 -37.01
C ARG A 204 8.54 -8.70 -35.81
N ILE A 205 8.37 -8.21 -34.59
CA ILE A 205 8.24 -9.05 -33.39
C ILE A 205 6.95 -9.87 -33.45
N ALA A 206 5.81 -9.22 -33.74
CA ALA A 206 4.51 -9.86 -33.90
C ALA A 206 4.57 -10.99 -34.94
N GLU A 207 5.08 -10.68 -36.15
CA GLU A 207 5.24 -11.67 -37.22
C GLU A 207 6.13 -12.85 -36.83
N TRP A 208 7.22 -12.59 -36.09
CA TRP A 208 8.10 -13.65 -35.60
C TRP A 208 7.38 -14.55 -34.59
N LEU A 209 6.62 -13.96 -33.65
CA LEU A 209 5.82 -14.71 -32.67
C LEU A 209 4.77 -15.59 -33.38
N THR A 210 4.04 -15.02 -34.34
CA THR A 210 3.06 -15.76 -35.15
C THR A 210 3.71 -16.91 -35.91
N ALA A 211 4.87 -16.70 -36.54
CA ALA A 211 5.57 -17.73 -37.31
C ALA A 211 6.02 -18.93 -36.47
N HIS A 212 6.24 -18.73 -35.17
CA HIS A 212 6.60 -19.78 -34.20
C HIS A 212 5.41 -20.31 -33.41
N GLY A 213 4.18 -19.92 -33.78
CA GLY A 213 2.97 -20.39 -33.10
C GLY A 213 2.82 -19.91 -31.66
N LEU A 214 3.49 -18.83 -31.28
CA LEU A 214 3.46 -18.30 -29.91
C LEU A 214 2.28 -17.36 -29.73
N ALA A 215 1.35 -17.73 -28.85
CA ALA A 215 0.25 -16.86 -28.46
C ALA A 215 0.75 -15.66 -27.63
N TYR A 216 0.31 -14.45 -27.98
CA TYR A 216 0.66 -13.24 -27.27
C TYR A 216 -0.54 -12.30 -27.10
N ARG A 217 -0.39 -11.36 -26.17
CA ARG A 217 -1.30 -10.23 -25.97
C ARG A 217 -0.51 -8.95 -26.25
N TYR A 218 -0.88 -8.23 -27.29
CA TYR A 218 -0.27 -6.95 -27.66
C TYR A 218 -0.81 -5.82 -26.80
N ASP A 219 0.09 -4.97 -26.29
CA ASP A 219 -0.23 -3.67 -25.69
C ASP A 219 -1.31 -3.72 -24.59
N ALA A 220 -1.34 -4.83 -23.86
CA ALA A 220 -2.33 -5.12 -22.83
C ALA A 220 -1.88 -4.61 -21.46
N LYS A 221 -2.81 -4.05 -20.67
CA LYS A 221 -2.52 -3.55 -19.32
C LYS A 221 -2.57 -4.68 -18.29
N TYR A 222 -1.56 -4.75 -17.43
CA TYR A 222 -1.47 -5.70 -16.32
C TYR A 222 -1.19 -4.99 -15.00
N ARG A 223 -1.77 -5.52 -13.92
CA ARG A 223 -1.41 -5.16 -12.55
C ARG A 223 -0.27 -6.07 -12.09
N ILE A 224 0.80 -5.48 -11.56
CA ILE A 224 1.83 -6.18 -10.78
C ILE A 224 1.59 -5.93 -9.28
N ILE A 225 2.37 -6.53 -8.38
CA ILE A 225 2.11 -6.45 -6.93
C ILE A 225 2.21 -4.98 -6.48
N GLY A 226 1.21 -4.50 -5.72
CA GLY A 226 1.14 -3.11 -5.22
C GLY A 226 0.37 -2.14 -6.14
N GLU A 227 0.91 -0.93 -6.30
CA GLU A 227 0.29 0.25 -6.94
C GLU A 227 0.60 0.40 -8.45
N PHE A 228 1.48 -0.44 -9.01
CA PHE A 228 2.01 -0.22 -10.36
C PHE A 228 1.25 -1.02 -11.42
N GLN A 229 0.78 -0.33 -12.47
CA GLN A 229 0.31 -0.96 -13.70
C GLN A 229 1.43 -0.94 -14.75
N ILE A 230 1.63 -2.07 -15.41
CA ILE A 230 2.54 -2.19 -16.56
C ILE A 230 1.73 -2.44 -17.83
N ARG A 231 2.19 -1.88 -18.94
CA ARG A 231 1.65 -2.11 -20.28
C ARG A 231 2.82 -2.54 -21.16
N PRO A 232 3.15 -3.84 -21.23
CA PRO A 232 4.16 -4.36 -22.14
C PRO A 232 3.72 -4.24 -23.60
N ASP A 233 4.68 -4.13 -24.51
CA ASP A 233 4.39 -4.21 -25.94
C ASP A 233 3.85 -5.62 -26.27
N PHE A 234 4.48 -6.67 -25.73
CA PHE A 234 3.99 -8.05 -25.85
C PHE A 234 4.06 -8.80 -24.52
N TYR A 235 2.99 -9.54 -24.21
CA TYR A 235 2.97 -10.52 -23.12
C TYR A 235 2.59 -11.90 -23.66
N LEU A 236 3.39 -12.92 -23.33
CA LEU A 236 3.17 -14.30 -23.71
C LEU A 236 2.70 -15.10 -22.48
N PRO A 237 1.40 -15.41 -22.35
CA PRO A 237 0.84 -16.00 -21.14
C PRO A 237 1.36 -17.41 -20.84
N GLU A 238 1.60 -18.22 -21.87
CA GLU A 238 1.99 -19.63 -21.73
C GLU A 238 3.36 -19.79 -21.05
N VAL A 239 4.21 -18.78 -21.23
CA VAL A 239 5.59 -18.80 -20.76
C VAL A 239 5.91 -17.58 -19.89
N ASP A 240 4.89 -16.93 -19.28
CA ASP A 240 4.98 -15.72 -18.44
C ASP A 240 6.20 -14.84 -18.79
N LEU A 241 6.21 -14.36 -20.05
CA LEU A 241 7.32 -13.64 -20.67
C LEU A 241 6.82 -12.32 -21.24
N TYR A 242 7.60 -11.26 -21.01
CA TYR A 242 7.32 -9.91 -21.46
C TYR A 242 8.37 -9.50 -22.50
N ILE A 243 7.94 -8.88 -23.60
CA ILE A 243 8.84 -8.33 -24.62
C ILE A 243 8.56 -6.84 -24.77
N GLU A 244 9.64 -6.05 -24.83
CA GLU A 244 9.61 -4.60 -25.01
C GLU A 244 10.47 -4.21 -26.21
N TYR A 245 9.95 -3.33 -27.07
CA TYR A 245 10.69 -2.74 -28.18
C TYR A 245 11.08 -1.28 -27.86
N TRP A 246 12.37 -1.08 -27.63
CA TRP A 246 12.93 0.21 -27.24
C TRP A 246 13.33 1.07 -28.44
N GLY A 247 12.34 1.55 -29.20
CA GLY A 247 12.52 2.17 -30.52
C GLY A 247 13.02 3.62 -30.56
N LEU A 248 13.05 4.34 -29.42
CA LEU A 248 13.40 5.77 -29.36
C LEU A 248 14.69 6.02 -28.58
N ASP A 249 15.44 7.07 -28.95
CA ASP A 249 16.76 7.37 -28.36
C ASP A 249 16.81 8.68 -27.56
N THR A 250 15.65 9.26 -27.19
CA THR A 250 15.63 10.52 -26.43
C THR A 250 15.97 10.33 -24.95
N PRO A 251 16.57 11.30 -24.25
CA PRO A 251 16.90 11.20 -22.83
C PRO A 251 15.68 10.88 -21.95
N GLN A 252 14.53 11.52 -22.23
CA GLN A 252 13.28 11.30 -21.51
C GLN A 252 12.74 9.88 -21.72
N TYR A 253 12.87 9.35 -22.93
CA TYR A 253 12.49 7.98 -23.23
C TYR A 253 13.38 6.97 -22.50
N LYS A 254 14.70 7.18 -22.49
CA LYS A 254 15.65 6.33 -21.76
C LYS A 254 15.35 6.27 -20.26
N MET A 255 15.01 7.40 -19.64
CA MET A 255 14.61 7.41 -18.23
C MET A 255 13.37 6.53 -17.98
N SER A 256 12.36 6.60 -18.86
CA SER A 256 11.17 5.76 -18.78
C SER A 256 11.48 4.28 -19.01
N MET A 257 12.35 3.96 -19.98
CA MET A 257 12.85 2.61 -20.23
C MET A 257 13.51 2.01 -18.98
N TYR A 258 14.50 2.69 -18.39
CA TYR A 258 15.19 2.20 -17.20
C TYR A 258 14.24 2.01 -16.02
N LYS A 259 13.29 2.93 -15.82
CA LYS A 259 12.27 2.79 -14.78
C LYS A 259 11.43 1.52 -14.98
N LYS A 260 11.01 1.24 -16.22
CA LYS A 260 10.20 0.07 -16.58
C LYS A 260 11.01 -1.22 -16.42
N GLN A 261 12.29 -1.24 -16.82
CA GLN A 261 13.20 -2.38 -16.60
C GLN A 261 13.41 -2.69 -15.12
N THR A 262 13.64 -1.67 -14.28
CA THR A 262 13.78 -1.83 -12.82
C THR A 262 12.52 -2.45 -12.22
N LEU A 263 11.34 -2.03 -12.69
CA LEU A 263 10.06 -2.57 -12.21
C LEU A 263 9.90 -4.05 -12.55
N TYR A 264 10.23 -4.47 -13.77
CA TYR A 264 10.24 -5.89 -14.13
C TYR A 264 11.22 -6.70 -13.26
N GLN A 265 12.40 -6.15 -13.00
CA GLN A 265 13.42 -6.81 -12.17
C GLN A 265 12.99 -6.97 -10.71
N GLN A 266 12.44 -5.92 -10.10
CA GLN A 266 11.96 -5.93 -8.72
C GLN A 266 10.86 -6.98 -8.52
N GLU A 267 10.00 -7.16 -9.52
CA GLU A 267 8.89 -8.11 -9.49
C GLU A 267 9.28 -9.52 -9.99
N GLY A 268 10.56 -9.76 -10.29
CA GLY A 268 11.05 -11.07 -10.76
C GLY A 268 10.45 -11.51 -12.09
N LYS A 269 10.03 -10.57 -12.95
CA LYS A 269 9.41 -10.86 -14.24
C LYS A 269 10.45 -11.15 -15.33
N ARG A 270 10.15 -12.10 -16.21
CA ARG A 270 11.00 -12.43 -17.36
C ARG A 270 10.81 -11.38 -18.46
N LEU A 271 11.85 -10.61 -18.74
CA LEU A 271 11.83 -9.53 -19.72
C LEU A 271 12.82 -9.79 -20.87
N VAL A 272 12.36 -9.62 -22.10
CA VAL A 272 13.21 -9.49 -23.29
C VAL A 272 13.15 -8.06 -23.79
N SER A 273 14.30 -7.39 -23.78
CA SER A 273 14.45 -6.06 -24.39
C SER A 273 14.93 -6.22 -25.83
N VAL A 274 14.20 -5.63 -26.78
CA VAL A 274 14.54 -5.59 -28.21
C VAL A 274 14.82 -4.14 -28.59
N TYR A 275 15.94 -3.89 -29.26
CA TYR A 275 16.34 -2.56 -29.72
C TYR A 275 16.35 -2.51 -31.26
N PRO A 276 16.33 -1.32 -31.90
CA PRO A 276 16.41 -1.19 -33.35
C PRO A 276 17.59 -1.94 -33.98
N LYS A 277 18.74 -1.94 -33.31
CA LYS A 277 19.96 -2.66 -33.74
C LYS A 277 19.83 -4.18 -33.72
N ASP A 278 18.85 -4.73 -32.99
CA ASP A 278 18.64 -6.16 -32.87
C ASP A 278 17.72 -6.70 -33.97
N LEU A 279 16.95 -5.83 -34.64
CA LEU A 279 16.00 -6.23 -35.69
C LEU A 279 16.65 -7.04 -36.85
N PRO A 280 17.87 -6.74 -37.33
CA PRO A 280 18.53 -7.56 -38.36
C PRO A 280 18.82 -9.00 -37.91
N VAL A 281 18.97 -9.22 -36.60
CA VAL A 281 19.30 -10.52 -35.98
C VAL A 281 18.20 -10.99 -35.01
N LEU A 282 16.96 -10.55 -35.25
CA LEU A 282 15.84 -10.73 -34.33
C LEU A 282 15.58 -12.20 -34.03
N ASP A 283 15.65 -13.05 -35.06
CA ASP A 283 15.43 -14.49 -34.95
C ASP A 283 16.42 -15.15 -33.98
N HIS A 284 17.71 -14.85 -34.14
CA HIS A 284 18.76 -15.33 -33.24
C HIS A 284 18.58 -14.79 -31.82
N LEU A 285 18.24 -13.51 -31.66
CA LEU A 285 18.02 -12.88 -30.35
C LEU A 285 16.87 -13.57 -29.61
N LEU A 286 15.68 -13.63 -30.21
CA LEU A 286 14.49 -14.16 -29.56
C LEU A 286 14.64 -15.65 -29.29
N THR A 287 15.13 -16.45 -30.26
CA THR A 287 15.39 -17.87 -30.06
C THR A 287 16.36 -18.13 -28.89
N SER A 288 17.44 -17.35 -28.80
CA SER A 288 18.41 -17.47 -27.70
C SER A 288 17.78 -17.12 -26.34
N LYS A 289 16.97 -16.06 -26.29
CA LYS A 289 16.31 -15.62 -25.05
C LYS A 289 15.26 -16.60 -24.58
N PHE A 290 14.45 -17.14 -25.50
CA PHE A 290 13.43 -18.14 -25.17
C PHE A 290 14.07 -19.43 -24.65
N ARG A 291 15.15 -19.88 -25.26
CA ARG A 291 15.92 -21.04 -24.76
C ARG A 291 16.47 -20.81 -23.35
N LEU A 292 16.97 -19.61 -23.03
CA LEU A 292 17.41 -19.27 -21.67
C LEU A 292 16.27 -19.33 -20.65
N PHE A 293 15.03 -19.11 -21.08
CA PHE A 293 13.84 -19.24 -20.24
C PHE A 293 13.20 -20.64 -20.27
N GLY A 294 13.89 -21.62 -20.86
CA GLY A 294 13.43 -23.02 -20.92
C GLY A 294 12.32 -23.27 -21.95
N VAL A 295 12.13 -22.36 -22.91
CA VAL A 295 11.15 -22.51 -23.98
C VAL A 295 11.83 -23.07 -25.22
N SER A 296 11.37 -24.23 -25.69
CA SER A 296 11.76 -24.82 -26.97
C SER A 296 10.84 -24.31 -28.08
N LEU A 297 11.45 -23.85 -29.18
CA LEU A 297 10.79 -23.32 -30.37
C LEU A 297 11.07 -24.24 -31.56
#